data_AF-A0A026VVL3-F1
#
_entry.id   AF-A0A026VVL3-F1
#
_cell.length_a   1.000
_cell.length_b   1.000
_cell.length_c   1.000
_cell.angle_alpha   90.00
_cell.angle_beta   90.00
_cell.angle_gamma   90.00
#
_symmetry.space_group_name_H-M   'P 1'
#
loop_
_entity.id
_entity.type
_entity.pdbx_description
1 polymer ?
#
loop_
_entity_poly.entity_id
_entity_poly.type
_entity_poly.pdbx_seq_one_letter_code
_entity_poly.pdbx_strand_id
1 'polypeptide(L)'
;MKVSKTELYEIVFTVTRILMQRSPHLSRMCNVTWRSRLQSLSRNGLLRKLQFLINHSDLRTIVKCFNRRLFANDPDILCILYNEIVRRGLQDAVYVENISRTYMKLSGNVPLNFY
;
A
#
# COMPACT_ATOMS: atom_id res chain seq x y z
N MET A 1 -15.13 0.55 -2.86
CA MET A 1 -15.43 1.97 -3.12
C MET A 1 -14.09 2.71 -3.22
N LYS A 2 -13.88 3.55 -4.25
CA LYS A 2 -12.63 4.31 -4.37
C LYS A 2 -12.60 5.41 -3.33
N VAL A 3 -11.46 5.60 -2.67
CA VAL A 3 -11.31 6.72 -1.71
C VAL A 3 -11.14 8.04 -2.44
N SER A 4 -11.62 9.10 -1.82
CA SER A 4 -11.41 10.46 -2.29
C SER A 4 -9.91 10.81 -2.32
N LYS A 5 -9.55 11.86 -3.07
CA LYS A 5 -8.16 12.35 -3.14
C LYS A 5 -7.64 12.76 -1.76
N THR A 6 -8.49 13.35 -0.92
CA THR A 6 -8.14 13.79 0.44
C THR A 6 -7.86 12.60 1.34
N GLU A 7 -8.72 11.58 1.33
CA GLU A 7 -8.47 10.35 2.08
C GLU A 7 -7.21 9.64 1.60
N LEU A 8 -6.98 9.55 0.28
CA LEU A 8 -5.76 8.96 -0.25
C LEU A 8 -4.51 9.73 0.19
N TYR A 9 -4.57 11.06 0.24
CA TYR A 9 -3.49 11.89 0.76
C TYR A 9 -3.17 11.52 2.21
N GLU A 10 -4.18 11.41 3.09
CA GLU A 10 -3.99 11.03 4.49
C GLU A 10 -3.39 9.63 4.63
N ILE A 11 -3.84 8.67 3.80
CA ILE A 11 -3.26 7.32 3.74
C ILE A 11 -1.78 7.40 3.38
N VAL A 12 -1.43 8.08 2.27
CA VAL A 12 -0.03 8.20 1.83
C VAL A 12 0.82 8.90 2.87
N PHE A 13 0.32 9.98 3.47
CA PHE A 13 1.04 10.73 4.50
C PHE A 13 1.29 9.87 5.75
N THR A 14 0.27 9.15 6.21
CA THR A 14 0.35 8.28 7.40
C THR A 14 1.32 7.11 7.16
N VAL A 15 1.20 6.45 6.02
CA VAL A 15 2.08 5.34 5.63
C VAL A 15 3.52 5.83 5.50
N THR A 16 3.74 7.01 4.90
CA THR A 16 5.06 7.64 4.85
C THR A 16 5.66 7.79 6.25
N ARG A 17 4.90 8.34 7.21
CA ARG A 17 5.37 8.53 8.59
C ARG A 17 5.78 7.22 9.24
N ILE A 18 4.97 6.17 9.09
CA ILE A 18 5.25 4.84 9.65
C ILE A 18 6.54 4.26 9.04
N LEU A 19 6.68 4.36 7.72
CA LEU A 19 7.81 3.78 7.00
C LEU A 19 9.13 4.51 7.27
N MET A 20 9.10 5.85 7.37
CA MET A 20 10.29 6.64 7.70
C MET A 20 10.87 6.28 9.07
N GLN A 21 10.04 5.91 10.04
CA GLN A 21 10.50 5.46 11.37
C GLN A 21 11.19 4.09 11.31
N ARG A 22 10.94 3.30 10.26
CA ARG A 22 11.43 1.91 10.14
C ARG A 22 12.52 1.75 9.08
N SER A 23 12.74 2.76 8.23
CA SER A 23 13.73 2.73 7.16
C SER A 23 14.48 4.05 7.07
N PRO A 24 15.79 4.08 7.45
CA PRO A 24 16.65 5.26 7.29
C PRO A 24 16.76 5.71 5.83
N HIS A 25 16.67 4.78 4.89
CA HIS A 25 16.65 5.09 3.46
C HIS A 25 15.38 5.87 3.08
N LEU A 26 14.20 5.39 3.46
CA LEU A 26 12.94 6.10 3.22
C LEU A 26 12.86 7.42 3.97
N SER A 27 13.45 7.52 5.17
CA SER A 27 13.56 8.77 5.92
C SER A 27 14.31 9.86 5.13
N ARG A 28 15.42 9.48 4.47
CA ARG A 28 16.18 10.40 3.60
C ARG A 28 15.43 10.78 2.32
N MET A 29 14.77 9.82 1.68
CA MET A 29 14.05 10.05 0.42
C MET A 29 12.73 10.81 0.60
N CYS A 30 11.97 10.50 1.65
CA CYS A 30 10.67 11.10 1.97
C CYS A 30 10.84 12.35 2.87
N ASN A 31 11.82 13.19 2.53
CA ASN A 31 12.14 14.41 3.27
C ASN A 31 11.01 15.46 3.20
N VAL A 32 11.25 16.63 3.80
CA VAL A 32 10.25 17.71 3.88
C VAL A 32 9.73 18.12 2.50
N THR A 33 10.62 18.26 1.51
CA THR A 33 10.24 18.63 0.14
C THR A 33 9.39 17.57 -0.55
N TRP A 34 9.70 16.28 -0.30
CA TRP A 34 8.87 15.20 -0.83
C TRP A 34 7.45 15.25 -0.25
N ARG A 35 7.33 15.49 1.06
CA ARG A 35 6.04 15.53 1.78
C ARG A 35 5.21 16.75 1.41
N SER A 36 5.83 17.92 1.27
CA SER A 36 5.11 19.17 0.90
C SER A 36 4.45 19.07 -0.47
N ARG A 37 5.04 18.30 -1.39
CA ARG A 37 4.48 18.08 -2.73
C ARG A 37 3.27 17.15 -2.74
N LEU A 38 3.02 16.35 -1.70
CA LEU A 38 1.90 15.40 -1.70
C LEU A 38 0.54 16.08 -1.85
N GLN A 39 0.35 17.22 -1.20
CA GLN A 39 -0.95 17.90 -1.16
C GLN A 39 -1.37 18.40 -2.56
N SER A 40 -0.43 18.76 -3.42
CA SER A 40 -0.71 19.23 -4.79
C SER A 40 -0.87 18.11 -5.81
N LEU A 41 -0.60 16.85 -5.44
CA LEU A 41 -0.72 15.73 -6.37
C LEU A 41 -2.19 15.39 -6.66
N SER A 42 -2.44 15.01 -7.90
CA SER A 42 -3.67 14.31 -8.29
C SER A 42 -3.75 12.94 -7.61
N ARG A 43 -4.94 12.33 -7.64
CA ARG A 43 -5.13 10.96 -7.12
C ARG A 43 -4.12 9.98 -7.73
N ASN A 44 -3.91 10.02 -9.04
CA ASN A 44 -2.92 9.16 -9.72
C ASN A 44 -1.49 9.46 -9.26
N GLY A 45 -1.15 10.73 -9.02
CA GLY A 45 0.14 11.12 -8.44
C GLY A 45 0.34 10.53 -7.04
N LEU A 46 -0.69 10.57 -6.20
CA LEU A 46 -0.65 9.97 -4.86
C LEU A 46 -0.54 8.44 -4.91
N LEU A 47 -1.26 7.77 -5.81
CA LEU A 47 -1.12 6.32 -6.01
C LEU A 47 0.30 5.94 -6.43
N ARG A 48 0.94 6.71 -7.31
CA ARG A 48 2.35 6.50 -7.69
C ARG A 48 3.30 6.68 -6.50
N LYS A 49 3.04 7.66 -5.64
CA LYS A 49 3.81 7.84 -4.39
C LYS A 49 3.59 6.67 -3.43
N LEU A 50 2.37 6.18 -3.32
CA LEU A 50 2.05 5.02 -2.51
C LEU A 50 2.77 3.76 -3.01
N GLN A 51 2.72 3.51 -4.33
CA GLN A 51 3.44 2.42 -4.97
C GLN A 51 4.94 2.52 -4.71
N PHE A 52 5.53 3.72 -4.84
CA PHE A 52 6.94 3.94 -4.50
C PHE A 52 7.25 3.51 -3.05
N LEU A 53 6.43 3.93 -2.09
CA LEU A 53 6.61 3.57 -0.69
C LEU A 53 6.54 2.05 -0.49
N ILE A 54 5.53 1.40 -1.07
CA ILE A 54 5.31 -0.05 -0.98
C ILE A 54 6.51 -0.82 -1.57
N ASN A 55 6.97 -0.43 -2.77
CA ASN A 55 8.09 -1.08 -3.45
C ASN A 55 9.40 -1.04 -2.63
N HIS A 56 9.59 0.01 -1.83
CA HIS A 56 10.80 0.24 -1.04
C HIS A 56 10.61 -0.09 0.46
N SER A 57 9.51 -0.73 0.82
CA SER A 57 9.21 -1.13 2.20
C SER A 57 9.34 -2.62 2.41
N ASP A 58 9.60 -3.01 3.65
CA ASP A 58 9.48 -4.39 4.06
C ASP A 58 8.01 -4.85 4.03
N LEU A 59 7.76 -6.07 3.54
CA LEU A 59 6.41 -6.57 3.33
C LEU A 59 5.67 -6.79 4.65
N ARG A 60 6.37 -7.14 5.73
CA ARG A 60 5.77 -7.29 7.07
C ARG A 60 5.22 -5.95 7.56
N THR A 61 5.89 -4.84 7.24
CA THR A 61 5.42 -3.50 7.60
C THR A 61 4.18 -3.11 6.79
N ILE A 62 4.15 -3.44 5.51
CA ILE A 62 2.98 -3.25 4.63
C ILE A 62 1.79 -4.04 5.15
N VAL A 63 1.97 -5.34 5.46
CA VAL A 63 0.92 -6.20 6.02
C VAL A 63 0.41 -5.65 7.35
N LYS A 64 1.30 -5.18 8.24
CA LYS A 64 0.89 -4.53 9.50
C LYS A 64 0.03 -3.29 9.25
N CYS A 65 0.37 -2.47 8.26
CA CYS A 65 -0.43 -1.29 7.89
C CYS A 65 -1.81 -1.71 7.36
N PHE A 66 -1.85 -2.75 6.53
CA PHE A 66 -3.09 -3.32 6.02
C PHE A 66 -4.00 -3.85 7.13
N ASN A 67 -3.46 -4.67 8.04
CA ASN A 67 -4.22 -5.25 9.14
C ASN A 67 -4.75 -4.20 10.13
N ARG A 68 -4.08 -3.04 10.21
CA ARG A 68 -4.56 -1.85 10.94
C ARG A 68 -5.62 -1.04 10.18
N ARG A 69 -6.08 -1.54 9.02
CA ARG A 69 -7.05 -0.88 8.14
C ARG A 69 -6.61 0.49 7.64
N LEU A 70 -5.30 0.73 7.53
CA LEU A 70 -4.77 1.98 7.00
C LEU A 70 -4.96 2.10 5.49
N PHE A 71 -4.93 0.97 4.79
CA PHE A 71 -5.31 0.91 3.40
C PHE A 71 -6.81 0.66 3.35
N ALA A 72 -7.58 1.67 2.95
CA ALA A 72 -9.00 1.51 2.71
C ALA A 72 -9.28 0.40 1.68
N ASN A 73 -10.54 -0.02 1.54
CA ASN A 73 -10.98 -0.99 0.52
C ASN A 73 -11.02 -0.37 -0.90
N ASP A 74 -10.01 0.41 -1.24
CA ASP A 74 -9.80 1.03 -2.53
C ASP A 74 -9.17 0.01 -3.49
N PRO A 75 -9.82 -0.30 -4.63
CA PRO A 75 -9.31 -1.27 -5.59
C PRO A 75 -7.92 -0.93 -6.15
N ASP A 76 -7.62 0.35 -6.36
CA ASP A 76 -6.34 0.77 -6.92
C ASP A 76 -5.21 0.56 -5.89
N ILE A 77 -5.48 0.81 -4.61
CA ILE A 77 -4.52 0.53 -3.51
C ILE A 77 -4.30 -0.97 -3.34
N LEU A 78 -5.38 -1.76 -3.33
CA LEU A 78 -5.30 -3.21 -3.18
C LEU A 78 -4.55 -3.86 -4.35
N CYS A 79 -4.75 -3.36 -5.57
CA CYS A 79 -4.00 -3.78 -6.75
C CYS A 79 -2.50 -3.52 -6.58
N ILE A 80 -2.10 -2.35 -6.09
CA ILE A 80 -0.69 -2.04 -5.80
C ILE A 80 -0.11 -3.01 -4.77
N LEU A 81 -0.84 -3.28 -3.68
CA LEU A 81 -0.40 -4.21 -2.63
C LEU A 81 -0.24 -5.63 -3.15
N TYR A 82 -1.24 -6.13 -3.89
CA TYR A 82 -1.23 -7.48 -4.45
C TYR A 82 -0.14 -7.66 -5.50
N ASN A 83 0.02 -6.69 -6.41
CA ASN A 83 1.09 -6.73 -7.40
C ASN A 83 2.47 -6.77 -6.75
N GLU A 84 2.67 -6.07 -5.64
CA GLU A 84 3.93 -6.13 -4.90
C GLU A 84 4.17 -7.50 -4.25
N ILE A 85 3.12 -8.14 -3.72
CA ILE A 85 3.19 -9.51 -3.19
C ILE A 85 3.60 -10.49 -4.29
N VAL A 86 2.93 -10.43 -5.44
CA VAL A 86 3.22 -11.30 -6.60
C VAL A 86 4.61 -11.04 -7.14
N ARG A 87 5.03 -9.77 -7.27
CA ARG A 87 6.37 -9.39 -7.72
C ARG A 87 7.47 -9.95 -6.82
N ARG A 88 7.19 -10.15 -5.53
CA ARG A 88 8.13 -10.77 -4.57
C ARG A 88 8.01 -12.30 -4.51
N GLY A 89 7.08 -12.91 -5.24
CA GLY A 89 6.84 -14.36 -5.24
C GLY A 89 6.24 -14.87 -3.92
N LEU A 90 5.49 -14.04 -3.21
CA LEU A 90 4.99 -14.32 -1.86
C LEU A 90 3.48 -14.53 -1.80
N GLN A 91 2.82 -14.76 -2.94
CA GLN A 91 1.37 -14.88 -3.02
C GLN A 91 0.78 -16.03 -2.16
N ASP A 92 1.54 -17.08 -1.93
CA ASP A 92 1.14 -18.26 -1.15
C ASP A 92 1.53 -18.14 0.34
N ALA A 93 2.16 -17.04 0.75
CA ALA A 93 2.59 -16.86 2.13
C ALA A 93 1.39 -16.54 3.03
N VAL A 94 1.24 -17.29 4.13
CA VAL A 94 0.12 -17.14 5.09
C VAL A 94 -0.05 -15.71 5.58
N TYR A 95 1.06 -14.99 5.84
CA TYR A 95 0.98 -13.65 6.40
C TYR A 95 0.50 -12.57 5.42
N VAL A 96 0.42 -12.85 4.11
CA VAL A 96 -0.17 -11.92 3.12
C VAL A 96 -1.59 -12.31 2.71
N GLU A 97 -2.08 -13.46 3.16
CA GLU A 97 -3.34 -14.06 2.76
C GLU A 97 -4.52 -13.08 2.85
N ASN A 98 -4.57 -12.29 3.93
CA ASN A 98 -5.65 -11.32 4.12
C ASN A 98 -5.70 -10.25 3.01
N ILE A 99 -4.54 -9.80 2.52
CA ILE A 99 -4.46 -8.86 1.39
C ILE A 99 -4.92 -9.57 0.11
N SER A 100 -4.39 -10.76 -0.17
CA SER A 100 -4.71 -11.53 -1.36
C SER A 100 -6.20 -11.84 -1.45
N ARG A 101 -6.80 -12.35 -0.36
CA ARG A 101 -8.24 -12.63 -0.27
C ARG A 101 -9.09 -11.36 -0.46
N THR A 102 -8.68 -10.24 0.13
CA THR A 102 -9.43 -8.97 -0.01
C THR A 102 -9.39 -8.46 -1.45
N TYR A 103 -8.23 -8.52 -2.09
CA TYR A 103 -8.09 -8.16 -3.50
C TYR A 103 -8.92 -9.08 -4.41
N MET A 104 -8.79 -10.40 -4.23
CA MET A 104 -9.54 -11.43 -4.97
C MET A 104 -11.05 -11.19 -4.89
N LYS A 105 -11.60 -11.04 -3.68
CA LYS A 105 -13.03 -10.72 -3.46
C LYS A 105 -13.49 -9.47 -4.21
N LEU A 106 -12.67 -8.43 -4.26
CA LEU A 106 -13.00 -7.17 -4.93
C LEU A 106 -12.80 -7.21 -6.45
N SER A 107 -11.89 -8.05 -6.93
CA SER A 107 -11.62 -8.26 -8.36
C SER A 107 -12.61 -9.22 -9.04
N GLY A 108 -13.46 -9.91 -8.27
CA GLY A 108 -14.35 -10.95 -8.78
C GLY A 108 -13.65 -12.28 -9.08
N ASN A 109 -12.32 -12.36 -8.93
CA ASN A 109 -11.57 -13.61 -8.99
C ASN A 109 -11.65 -14.30 -7.62
N VAL A 110 -12.49 -15.33 -7.51
CA VAL A 110 -12.54 -16.18 -6.31
C VAL A 110 -11.18 -16.87 -6.15
N PRO A 111 -10.56 -16.88 -4.94
CA PRO A 111 -9.32 -17.61 -4.74
C PRO A 111 -9.53 -19.09 -5.07
N LEU A 112 -8.64 -19.69 -5.86
CA LEU A 112 -8.49 -21.14 -5.88
C LEU A 112 -8.21 -21.60 -4.45
N ASN A 113 -9.06 -22.50 -3.95
CA ASN A 113 -8.92 -23.11 -2.63
C ASN A 113 -7.48 -23.61 -2.43
N PHE A 114 -6.78 -23.05 -1.45
CA PHE A 114 -5.57 -23.66 -0.92
C PHE A 114 -5.99 -24.54 0.25
N TYR A 115 -6.10 -25.84 -0.05
CA TYR A 115 -6.24 -26.93 0.93
C TYR A 115 -4.92 -27.17 1.67
#